data_AF-A0AAD3D1B4-F1
#
_entry.id   AF-A0AAD3D1B4-F1
#
_cell.length_a   1.000
_cell.length_b   1.000
_cell.length_c   1.000
_cell.angle_alpha   90.00
_cell.angle_beta   90.00
_cell.angle_gamma   90.00
#
_symmetry.space_group_name_H-M   'P 1'
#
loop_
_entity.id
_entity.type
_entity.pdbx_description
1 polymer ?
#
loop_
_entity_poly.entity_id
_entity_poly.type
_entity_poly.pdbx_seq_one_letter_code
_entity_poly.pdbx_strand_id
1 'polypeptide(L)'
;MAILRHQSFSEGFSEIFIERYQSCFEKYGQLSYDDFIKLCRDNTSTWGERWFSYSFAAIAPRISGSISLLSSAFILYIIYKSPQKLKSTYHRIMAAMSIYDIWSSSAIILGVLLFPKDDYHRDRYRWPDSWTRIGNVRTCEYEAFSYLCGSIASAQYIAALCLYYLCSLVFGIRKETIAKRIEWFLHLLPNANAWSFAFTMLALKMLNPTSYLPWCTAYLMHGYDIFMLELPPEERMYSACIHAGPDLCTQRGSREARKLLAKMVYIHMFCTYSIIAISLLAICFHVARVACQSKSAAKNSPELNADYLFRKQASKTVVMHSILYILSMTVPSIPGLLNAKGTPAPATVTRRSLPLVFTPLGGLFSMLTFVWGKIHGLRLLNPNMSRTDAFKSLFANAGVSDESVFFSNLELIDIQAQEDQAGRSIDEDDYDKMLRQQIANSKNSRKEVSSKNESNKSSVDDANNIDTPPNDNESIIVSSSSLTNGSGGMALSWGSSLWKMKNDEPKDNFYQDPNLGTDC
;
A
#
# COMPACT_ATOMS: atom_id res chain seq x y z
N MET A 1 14.63 -21.93 48.17
CA MET A 1 14.95 -20.57 48.65
C MET A 1 16.42 -20.19 48.46
N ALA A 2 17.39 -20.89 49.06
CA ALA A 2 18.81 -20.60 48.86
C ALA A 2 19.28 -20.75 47.40
N ILE A 3 18.75 -21.75 46.67
CA ILE A 3 19.04 -21.98 45.23
C ILE A 3 18.46 -20.84 44.36
N LEU A 4 17.23 -20.39 44.64
CA LEU A 4 16.62 -19.27 43.93
C LEU A 4 17.32 -17.93 44.23
N ARG A 5 17.79 -17.72 45.47
CA ARG A 5 18.55 -16.53 45.87
C ARG A 5 19.91 -16.44 45.19
N HIS A 6 20.54 -17.59 44.93
CA HIS A 6 21.83 -17.67 44.27
C HIS A 6 21.73 -17.50 42.75
N GLN A 7 20.58 -17.84 42.14
CA GLN A 7 20.29 -17.57 40.73
C GLN A 7 19.78 -16.14 40.47
N SER A 8 19.06 -15.53 41.41
CA SER A 8 18.52 -14.17 41.25
C SER A 8 19.55 -13.04 41.37
N PHE A 9 20.78 -13.34 41.80
CA PHE A 9 21.84 -12.33 41.97
C PHE A 9 22.72 -12.15 40.72
N SER A 10 22.69 -13.08 39.76
CA SER A 10 23.51 -12.98 38.52
C SER A 10 22.77 -12.36 37.34
N GLU A 11 21.45 -12.25 37.39
CA GLU A 11 20.65 -11.68 36.32
C GLU A 11 19.74 -10.63 36.93
N GLY A 12 19.81 -9.39 36.43
CA GLY A 12 19.02 -8.24 36.91
C GLY A 12 17.52 -8.41 36.70
N PHE A 13 16.91 -9.42 37.32
CA PHE A 13 15.50 -9.52 37.57
C PHE A 13 15.10 -8.35 38.46
N SER A 14 14.11 -7.56 38.02
CA SER A 14 13.70 -6.38 38.75
C SER A 14 13.26 -6.77 40.17
N GLU A 15 13.70 -6.01 41.17
CA GLU A 15 13.30 -6.19 42.58
C GLU A 15 11.78 -6.32 42.75
N ILE A 16 11.01 -5.68 41.87
CA ILE A 16 9.54 -5.74 41.79
C ILE A 16 9.02 -7.18 41.54
N PHE A 17 9.72 -7.97 40.71
CA PHE A 17 9.32 -9.35 40.46
C PHE A 17 9.60 -10.23 41.67
N ILE A 18 10.75 -10.03 42.34
CA ILE A 18 11.15 -10.77 43.53
C ILE A 18 10.21 -10.43 44.71
N GLU A 19 9.91 -9.15 44.96
CA GLU A 19 8.97 -8.73 46.00
C GLU A 19 7.56 -9.31 45.79
N ARG A 20 7.07 -9.36 44.56
CA ARG A 20 5.75 -9.95 44.25
C ARG A 20 5.75 -11.46 44.40
N TYR A 21 6.83 -12.14 44.00
CA TYR A 21 6.96 -13.58 44.19
C TYR A 21 7.11 -13.94 45.66
N GLN A 22 7.87 -13.14 46.43
CA GLN A 22 7.98 -13.28 47.89
C GLN A 22 6.64 -13.05 48.57
N SER A 23 5.91 -11.99 48.22
CA SER A 23 4.58 -11.72 48.79
C SER A 23 3.58 -12.86 48.50
N CYS A 24 3.65 -13.46 47.31
CA CYS A 24 2.82 -14.61 46.98
C CYS A 24 3.27 -15.88 47.72
N PHE A 25 4.58 -16.12 47.81
CA PHE A 25 5.18 -17.24 48.54
C PHE A 25 4.90 -17.19 50.04
N GLU A 26 5.02 -16.02 50.67
CA GLU A 26 4.71 -15.83 52.08
C GLU A 26 3.22 -16.08 52.39
N LYS A 27 2.34 -15.73 51.45
CA LYS A 27 0.90 -15.88 51.63
C LYS A 27 0.39 -17.31 51.35
N TYR A 28 1.09 -18.08 50.51
CA TYR A 28 0.58 -19.33 49.95
C TYR A 28 1.58 -20.50 49.95
N GLY A 29 2.74 -20.37 50.58
CA GLY A 29 3.84 -21.34 50.51
C GLY A 29 3.58 -22.71 51.15
N GLN A 30 2.42 -22.93 51.77
CA GLN A 30 2.00 -24.26 52.25
C GLN A 30 1.17 -25.05 51.23
N LEU A 31 0.81 -24.45 50.09
CA LEU A 31 0.13 -25.17 49.01
C LEU A 31 1.11 -26.10 48.28
N SER A 32 0.57 -27.19 47.70
CA SER A 32 1.27 -27.97 46.68
C SER A 32 1.87 -27.04 45.63
N TYR A 33 3.04 -27.37 45.08
CA TYR A 33 3.71 -26.56 44.06
C TYR A 33 2.76 -26.20 42.90
N ASP A 34 1.90 -27.14 42.49
CA ASP A 34 0.91 -26.92 41.43
C ASP A 34 -0.20 -25.96 41.84
N ASP A 35 -0.70 -26.07 43.07
CA ASP A 35 -1.71 -25.18 43.63
C ASP A 35 -1.14 -23.78 43.89
N PHE A 36 0.12 -23.68 44.32
CA PHE A 36 0.84 -22.43 44.48
C PHE A 36 1.01 -21.70 43.14
N ILE A 37 1.45 -22.42 42.10
CA ILE A 37 1.56 -21.88 40.74
C ILE A 37 0.19 -21.44 40.22
N LYS A 38 -0.88 -22.19 40.51
CA LYS A 38 -2.26 -21.86 40.12
C LYS A 38 -2.79 -20.63 40.86
N LEU A 39 -2.52 -20.51 42.16
CA LEU A 39 -2.99 -19.37 42.96
C LEU A 39 -2.22 -18.08 42.66
N CYS A 40 -0.90 -18.14 42.51
CA CYS A 40 -0.10 -16.98 42.11
C CYS A 40 -0.36 -16.57 40.66
N ARG A 41 -0.73 -17.55 39.81
CA ARG A 41 -1.32 -17.27 38.51
C ARG A 41 -2.62 -16.48 38.73
N ASP A 42 -3.61 -16.99 39.43
CA ASP A 42 -4.95 -16.41 39.53
C ASP A 42 -5.03 -15.09 40.32
N ASN A 43 -4.15 -14.85 41.29
CA ASN A 43 -4.24 -13.70 42.22
C ASN A 43 -3.45 -12.45 41.77
N THR A 44 -2.80 -12.49 40.61
CA THR A 44 -2.21 -11.27 40.03
C THR A 44 -3.32 -10.43 39.38
N SER A 45 -3.86 -9.45 40.11
CA SER A 45 -4.86 -8.44 39.67
C SER A 45 -4.60 -7.75 38.32
N THR A 46 -3.46 -8.02 37.68
CA THR A 46 -3.14 -7.81 36.25
C THR A 46 -3.97 -8.63 35.25
N TRP A 47 -4.85 -9.55 35.69
CA TRP A 47 -5.72 -10.27 34.76
C TRP A 47 -6.64 -9.33 33.98
N GLY A 48 -7.23 -8.31 34.63
CA GLY A 48 -8.08 -7.33 33.94
C GLY A 48 -7.36 -6.64 32.78
N GLU A 49 -6.10 -6.24 32.97
CA GLU A 49 -5.26 -5.65 31.91
C GLU A 49 -4.89 -6.65 30.81
N ARG A 50 -4.65 -7.92 31.17
CA ARG A 50 -4.35 -8.99 30.19
C ARG A 50 -5.56 -9.37 29.35
N TRP A 51 -6.72 -9.61 29.95
CA TRP A 51 -7.95 -9.97 29.25
C TRP A 51 -8.44 -8.84 28.36
N PHE A 52 -8.42 -7.60 28.87
CA PHE A 52 -8.71 -6.42 28.06
C PHE A 52 -7.78 -6.36 26.84
N SER A 53 -6.50 -6.67 27.02
CA SER A 53 -5.53 -6.69 25.92
C SER A 53 -5.85 -7.76 24.86
N TYR A 54 -6.28 -8.96 25.24
CA TYR A 54 -6.54 -10.03 24.25
C TYR A 54 -7.83 -9.83 23.46
N SER A 55 -8.94 -9.47 24.12
CA SER A 55 -10.21 -9.21 23.41
C SER A 55 -10.08 -7.97 22.53
N PHE A 56 -9.43 -6.91 23.04
CA PHE A 56 -9.11 -5.74 22.22
C PHE A 56 -8.23 -6.13 21.03
N ALA A 57 -7.19 -6.94 21.26
CA ALA A 57 -6.32 -7.37 20.18
C ALA A 57 -7.06 -8.22 19.14
N ALA A 58 -7.98 -9.11 19.51
CA ALA A 58 -8.75 -9.85 18.52
C ALA A 58 -9.74 -8.98 17.74
N ILE A 59 -10.37 -7.99 18.38
CA ILE A 59 -11.46 -7.20 17.79
C ILE A 59 -10.95 -5.98 17.01
N ALA A 60 -9.99 -5.23 17.55
CA ALA A 60 -9.56 -3.96 16.97
C ALA A 60 -9.01 -4.09 15.53
N PRO A 61 -8.17 -5.09 15.19
CA PRO A 61 -7.68 -5.30 13.84
C PRO A 61 -8.76 -5.72 12.86
N ARG A 62 -9.80 -6.43 13.32
CA ARG A 62 -10.94 -6.78 12.47
C ARG A 62 -11.75 -5.56 12.08
N ILE A 63 -12.04 -4.68 13.05
CA ILE A 63 -12.76 -3.43 12.80
C ILE A 63 -11.93 -2.51 11.90
N SER A 64 -10.67 -2.26 12.26
CA SER A 64 -9.79 -1.39 11.47
C SER A 64 -9.49 -1.96 10.07
N GLY A 65 -9.25 -3.28 9.96
CA GLY A 65 -9.13 -3.97 8.68
C GLY A 65 -10.39 -3.89 7.84
N SER A 66 -11.59 -4.02 8.44
CA SER A 66 -12.86 -3.85 7.72
C SER A 66 -13.04 -2.43 7.19
N ILE A 67 -12.73 -1.42 8.00
CA ILE A 67 -12.75 -0.01 7.59
C ILE A 67 -11.80 0.22 6.41
N SER A 68 -10.58 -0.33 6.48
CA SER A 68 -9.59 -0.23 5.42
C SER A 68 -10.05 -0.91 4.13
N LEU A 69 -10.59 -2.12 4.21
CA LEU A 69 -11.14 -2.86 3.07
C LEU A 69 -12.25 -2.06 2.39
N LEU A 70 -13.22 -1.55 3.16
CA LEU A 70 -14.32 -0.75 2.63
C LEU A 70 -13.83 0.57 2.02
N SER A 71 -12.83 1.20 2.62
CA SER A 71 -12.22 2.44 2.14
C SER A 71 -11.53 2.24 0.79
N SER A 72 -10.77 1.16 0.63
CA SER A 72 -10.11 0.82 -0.63
C SER A 72 -11.10 0.37 -1.70
N ALA A 73 -12.13 -0.39 -1.35
CA ALA A 73 -13.24 -0.71 -2.25
C ALA A 73 -13.98 0.56 -2.72
N PHE A 74 -14.10 1.55 -1.84
CA PHE A 74 -14.70 2.84 -2.16
C PHE A 74 -13.85 3.66 -3.15
N ILE A 75 -12.51 3.65 -3.02
CA ILE A 75 -11.62 4.25 -4.04
C ILE A 75 -11.85 3.59 -5.40
N LEU A 76 -11.88 2.25 -5.45
CA LEU A 76 -12.15 1.51 -6.69
C LEU A 76 -13.51 1.86 -7.29
N TYR A 77 -14.54 2.02 -6.45
CA TYR A 77 -15.87 2.45 -6.89
C TYR A 77 -15.84 3.86 -7.51
N ILE A 78 -15.15 4.82 -6.90
CA ILE A 78 -14.99 6.17 -7.47
C ILE A 78 -14.24 6.10 -8.81
N ILE A 79 -13.14 5.35 -8.89
CA ILE A 79 -12.38 5.19 -10.13
C ILE A 79 -13.26 4.56 -11.22
N TYR A 80 -14.04 3.53 -10.88
CA TYR A 80 -14.96 2.87 -11.82
C TYR A 80 -16.05 3.82 -12.36
N LYS A 81 -16.58 4.69 -11.49
CA LYS A 81 -17.61 5.68 -11.86
C LYS A 81 -17.06 6.91 -12.59
N SER A 82 -15.76 7.21 -12.46
CA SER A 82 -15.12 8.34 -13.14
C SER A 82 -15.18 8.18 -14.67
N PRO A 83 -15.37 9.26 -15.46
CA PRO A 83 -15.33 9.21 -16.93
C PRO A 83 -14.03 8.65 -17.49
N GLN A 84 -12.91 8.94 -16.81
CA GLN A 84 -11.60 8.45 -17.22
C GLN A 84 -11.44 6.96 -16.93
N LYS A 85 -12.16 6.41 -15.95
CA LYS A 85 -11.99 5.02 -15.49
C LYS A 85 -10.50 4.72 -15.28
N LEU A 86 -10.02 3.60 -15.82
CA LEU A 86 -8.61 3.20 -15.83
C LEU A 86 -7.80 3.77 -17.01
N LYS A 87 -8.26 4.81 -17.72
CA LYS A 87 -7.50 5.41 -18.83
C LYS A 87 -6.30 6.25 -18.37
N SER A 88 -6.37 6.83 -17.17
CA SER A 88 -5.28 7.60 -16.57
C SER A 88 -4.30 6.69 -15.81
N THR A 89 -2.99 6.93 -15.99
CA THR A 89 -1.92 6.23 -15.24
C THR A 89 -2.10 6.41 -13.74
N TYR A 90 -2.49 7.59 -13.27
CA TYR A 90 -2.77 7.85 -11.86
C TYR A 90 -3.87 6.92 -11.31
N HIS A 91 -4.99 6.77 -12.04
CA HIS A 91 -6.06 5.87 -11.63
C HIS A 91 -5.63 4.40 -11.64
N ARG A 92 -4.78 3.97 -12.58
CA ARG A 92 -4.26 2.60 -12.60
C ARG A 92 -3.34 2.32 -11.40
N ILE A 93 -2.47 3.27 -11.04
CA ILE A 93 -1.63 3.17 -9.84
C ILE A 93 -2.48 3.12 -8.57
N MET A 94 -3.44 4.05 -8.42
CA MET A 94 -4.34 4.08 -7.27
C MET A 94 -5.19 2.81 -7.16
N ALA A 95 -5.71 2.31 -8.28
CA ALA A 95 -6.48 1.07 -8.31
C ALA A 95 -5.63 -0.13 -7.88
N ALA A 96 -4.39 -0.24 -8.37
CA ALA A 96 -3.49 -1.31 -7.97
C ALA A 96 -3.15 -1.26 -6.47
N MET A 97 -2.88 -0.07 -5.94
CA MET A 97 -2.68 0.15 -4.49
C MET A 97 -3.90 -0.29 -3.69
N SER A 98 -5.11 0.12 -4.09
CA SER A 98 -6.36 -0.26 -3.42
C SER A 98 -6.64 -1.77 -3.48
N ILE A 99 -6.29 -2.46 -4.57
CA ILE A 99 -6.42 -3.92 -4.66
C ILE A 99 -5.53 -4.60 -3.62
N TYR A 100 -4.28 -4.15 -3.46
CA TYR A 100 -3.37 -4.70 -2.46
C TYR A 100 -3.76 -4.34 -1.01
N ASP A 101 -4.34 -3.16 -0.79
CA ASP A 101 -4.95 -2.82 0.49
C ASP A 101 -6.13 -3.72 0.83
N ILE A 102 -7.01 -4.02 -0.14
CA ILE A 102 -8.12 -4.98 0.06
C ILE A 102 -7.57 -6.36 0.38
N TRP A 103 -6.56 -6.82 -0.35
CA TRP A 103 -5.95 -8.13 -0.14
C TRP A 103 -5.35 -8.24 1.27
N SER A 104 -4.50 -7.30 1.67
CA SER A 104 -3.89 -7.31 3.00
C SER A 104 -4.92 -7.14 4.12
N SER A 105 -5.91 -6.25 3.94
CA SER A 105 -6.97 -6.04 4.93
C SER A 105 -7.85 -7.29 5.09
N SER A 106 -8.12 -8.01 4.00
CA SER A 106 -8.86 -9.29 4.05
C SER A 106 -8.13 -10.33 4.90
N ALA A 107 -6.80 -10.42 4.77
CA ALA A 107 -5.99 -11.30 5.62
C ALA A 107 -6.11 -10.93 7.10
N ILE A 108 -6.00 -9.64 7.44
CA ILE A 108 -6.10 -9.15 8.83
C ILE A 108 -7.50 -9.38 9.43
N ILE A 109 -8.58 -9.20 8.64
CA ILE A 109 -9.95 -9.43 9.09
C ILE A 109 -10.15 -10.90 9.51
N LEU A 110 -9.57 -11.83 8.74
CA LEU A 110 -9.62 -13.25 9.08
C LEU A 110 -8.83 -13.52 10.36
N GLY A 111 -7.61 -12.97 10.47
CA GLY A 111 -6.84 -12.95 11.72
C GLY A 111 -6.72 -14.33 12.36
N VAL A 112 -6.99 -14.39 13.67
CA VAL A 112 -6.98 -15.61 14.50
C VAL A 112 -7.82 -16.76 13.94
N LEU A 113 -8.78 -16.52 13.03
CA LEU A 113 -9.55 -17.58 12.39
C LEU A 113 -8.64 -18.55 11.62
N LEU A 114 -7.59 -18.05 10.95
CA LEU A 114 -6.70 -18.87 10.11
C LEU A 114 -5.55 -19.50 10.89
N PHE A 115 -5.49 -19.31 12.21
CA PHE A 115 -4.46 -19.93 13.05
C PHE A 115 -4.66 -21.45 13.11
N PRO A 116 -3.56 -22.22 13.20
CA PRO A 116 -3.64 -23.66 13.35
C PRO A 116 -4.37 -24.05 14.64
N LYS A 117 -5.36 -24.94 14.53
CA LYS A 117 -6.05 -25.57 15.67
C LYS A 117 -5.10 -26.39 16.55
N ASP A 118 -4.26 -27.18 15.88
CA ASP A 118 -3.41 -28.20 16.50
C ASP A 118 -2.01 -27.66 16.82
N ASP A 119 -1.85 -26.33 16.86
CA ASP A 119 -0.57 -25.74 17.23
C ASP A 119 -0.29 -26.04 18.71
N TYR A 120 0.81 -26.71 18.98
CA TYR A 120 1.32 -26.95 20.34
C TYR A 120 1.44 -25.64 21.13
N HIS A 121 1.66 -24.51 20.45
CA HIS A 121 1.69 -23.20 21.07
C HIS A 121 0.32 -22.63 21.45
N ARG A 122 -0.77 -23.40 21.33
CA ARG A 122 -2.12 -23.06 21.82
C ARG A 122 -2.08 -22.44 23.21
N ASP A 123 -1.34 -23.06 24.13
CA ASP A 123 -1.26 -22.66 25.53
C ASP A 123 -0.32 -21.46 25.75
N ARG A 124 0.70 -21.29 24.89
CA ARG A 124 1.63 -20.15 24.97
C ARG A 124 0.96 -18.84 24.56
N TYR A 125 0.16 -18.87 23.50
CA TYR A 125 -0.36 -17.63 22.94
C TYR A 125 -1.49 -17.02 23.76
N ARG A 126 -2.04 -17.73 24.76
CA ARG A 126 -3.10 -17.29 25.69
C ARG A 126 -4.24 -16.50 25.03
N TRP A 127 -4.49 -16.72 23.74
CA TRP A 127 -5.68 -16.20 23.10
C TRP A 127 -6.86 -16.93 23.75
N PRO A 128 -7.73 -16.21 24.47
CA PRO A 128 -8.66 -16.80 25.42
C PRO A 128 -9.67 -17.76 24.79
N ASP A 129 -9.82 -17.67 23.48
CA ASP A 129 -10.85 -18.33 22.71
C ASP A 129 -10.24 -19.26 21.67
N SER A 130 -9.75 -20.41 22.12
CA SER A 130 -9.32 -21.51 21.23
C SER A 130 -10.39 -21.91 20.21
N TRP A 131 -11.68 -21.63 20.48
CA TRP A 131 -12.80 -21.89 19.56
C TRP A 131 -12.78 -20.99 18.31
N THR A 132 -12.08 -19.87 18.32
CA THR A 132 -11.97 -19.01 17.13
C THR A 132 -10.96 -19.52 16.12
N ARG A 133 -10.02 -20.39 16.52
CA ARG A 133 -9.01 -20.93 15.60
C ARG A 133 -9.64 -22.06 14.81
N ILE A 134 -9.84 -21.83 13.51
CA ILE A 134 -10.41 -22.84 12.63
C ILE A 134 -9.43 -23.36 11.57
N GLY A 135 -8.29 -22.69 11.44
CA GLY A 135 -7.29 -22.95 10.42
C GLY A 135 -6.31 -24.08 10.73
N ASN A 136 -5.35 -24.20 9.83
CA ASN A 136 -4.18 -25.07 9.90
C ASN A 136 -2.93 -24.28 9.52
N VAL A 137 -1.78 -24.95 9.47
CA VAL A 137 -0.51 -24.33 9.10
C VAL A 137 -0.57 -23.65 7.73
N ARG A 138 -1.21 -24.26 6.73
CA ARG A 138 -1.28 -23.72 5.36
C ARG A 138 -2.17 -22.48 5.28
N THR A 139 -3.28 -22.43 6.02
CA THR A 139 -4.14 -21.24 6.04
C THR A 139 -3.43 -20.06 6.69
N CYS A 140 -2.65 -20.30 7.74
CA CYS A 140 -1.82 -19.30 8.39
C CYS A 140 -0.68 -18.81 7.47
N GLU A 141 -0.02 -19.71 6.74
CA GLU A 141 1.00 -19.34 5.74
C GLU A 141 0.39 -18.48 4.62
N TYR A 142 -0.80 -18.83 4.12
CA TYR A 142 -1.53 -18.03 3.13
C TYR A 142 -1.95 -16.66 3.65
N GLU A 143 -2.44 -16.59 4.90
CA GLU A 143 -2.78 -15.33 5.57
C GLU A 143 -1.57 -14.40 5.65
N ALA A 144 -0.46 -14.92 6.18
CA ALA A 144 0.79 -14.18 6.32
C ALA A 144 1.34 -13.72 4.98
N PHE A 145 1.31 -14.61 3.98
CA PHE A 145 1.71 -14.30 2.61
C PHE A 145 0.88 -13.14 2.03
N SER A 146 -0.44 -13.23 2.17
CA SER A 146 -1.40 -12.23 1.68
C SER A 146 -1.19 -10.87 2.35
N TYR A 147 -1.01 -10.87 3.67
CA TYR A 147 -0.71 -9.67 4.44
C TYR A 147 0.62 -9.03 3.99
N LEU A 148 1.70 -9.80 3.90
CA LEU A 148 3.03 -9.28 3.51
C LEU A 148 3.03 -8.76 2.08
N CYS A 149 2.47 -9.53 1.13
CA CYS A 149 2.40 -9.11 -0.27
C CYS A 149 1.59 -7.82 -0.42
N GLY A 150 0.40 -7.75 0.18
CA GLY A 150 -0.46 -6.57 0.07
C GLY A 150 0.12 -5.33 0.77
N SER A 151 0.64 -5.48 1.98
CA SER A 151 1.23 -4.35 2.72
C SER A 151 2.47 -3.78 2.04
N ILE A 152 3.37 -4.65 1.56
CA ILE A 152 4.58 -4.22 0.84
C ILE A 152 4.21 -3.58 -0.50
N ALA A 153 3.34 -4.21 -1.30
CA ALA A 153 2.95 -3.66 -2.58
C ALA A 153 2.29 -2.29 -2.43
N SER A 154 1.38 -2.13 -1.46
CA SER A 154 0.72 -0.85 -1.18
C SER A 154 1.73 0.25 -0.82
N ALA A 155 2.68 -0.03 0.07
CA ALA A 155 3.74 0.91 0.42
C ALA A 155 4.64 1.28 -0.79
N GLN A 156 4.93 0.32 -1.67
CA GLN A 156 5.68 0.56 -2.90
C GLN A 156 4.89 1.40 -3.92
N TYR A 157 3.57 1.24 -3.98
CA TYR A 157 2.72 2.08 -4.85
C TYR A 157 2.64 3.53 -4.37
N ILE A 158 2.79 3.80 -3.07
CA ILE A 158 2.97 5.17 -2.57
C ILE A 158 4.26 5.78 -3.16
N ALA A 159 5.36 5.03 -3.16
CA ALA A 159 6.60 5.49 -3.79
C ALA A 159 6.45 5.68 -5.31
N ALA A 160 5.71 4.78 -5.98
CA ALA A 160 5.39 4.92 -7.41
C ALA A 160 4.56 6.18 -7.71
N LEU A 161 3.63 6.56 -6.83
CA LEU A 161 2.88 7.82 -6.94
C LEU A 161 3.79 9.04 -6.80
N CYS A 162 4.73 9.02 -5.84
CA CYS A 162 5.72 10.09 -5.70
C CYS A 162 6.58 10.23 -6.97
N LEU A 163 7.03 9.11 -7.55
CA LEU A 163 7.78 9.10 -8.81
C LEU A 163 6.93 9.59 -9.99
N TYR A 164 5.66 9.20 -10.06
CA TYR A 164 4.72 9.71 -11.05
C TYR A 164 4.61 11.24 -10.98
N TYR A 165 4.42 11.80 -9.78
CA TYR A 165 4.36 13.25 -9.59
C TYR A 165 5.69 13.95 -9.89
N LEU A 166 6.82 13.34 -9.53
CA LEU A 166 8.15 13.85 -9.88
C LEU A 166 8.31 13.96 -11.40
N CYS A 167 7.93 12.89 -12.12
CA CYS A 167 7.97 12.85 -13.59
C CYS A 167 7.06 13.88 -14.24
N SER A 168 5.82 14.01 -13.77
CA SER A 168 4.86 14.92 -14.38
C SER A 168 5.12 16.39 -14.05
N LEU A 169 5.57 16.70 -12.83
CA LEU A 169 5.67 18.08 -12.35
C LEU A 169 7.08 18.66 -12.47
N VAL A 170 8.11 17.88 -12.11
CA VAL A 170 9.48 18.40 -12.08
C VAL A 170 10.15 18.24 -13.43
N PHE A 171 9.91 17.10 -14.09
CA PHE A 171 10.49 16.80 -15.41
C PHE A 171 9.57 17.17 -16.59
N GLY A 172 8.33 17.61 -16.33
CA GLY A 172 7.38 17.98 -17.38
C GLY A 172 7.09 16.86 -18.38
N ILE A 173 7.22 15.59 -17.96
CA ILE A 173 7.03 14.46 -18.88
C ILE A 173 5.54 14.32 -19.19
N ARG A 174 5.20 14.40 -20.48
CA ARG A 174 3.82 14.25 -20.97
C ARG A 174 3.18 12.94 -20.51
N LYS A 175 1.90 12.98 -20.16
CA LYS A 175 1.15 11.82 -19.64
C LYS A 175 1.19 10.61 -20.56
N GLU A 176 1.13 10.81 -21.88
CA GLU A 176 1.18 9.72 -22.87
C GLU A 176 2.55 9.04 -22.87
N THR A 177 3.61 9.80 -22.61
CA THR A 177 4.98 9.27 -22.52
C THR A 177 5.16 8.49 -21.23
N ILE A 178 4.64 8.99 -20.11
CA ILE A 178 4.62 8.25 -18.84
C ILE A 178 3.85 6.93 -19.04
N ALA A 179 2.64 6.98 -19.60
CA ALA A 179 1.80 5.81 -19.79
C ALA A 179 2.43 4.74 -20.70
N LYS A 180 3.13 5.14 -21.77
CA LYS A 180 3.72 4.19 -22.72
C LYS A 180 5.07 3.63 -22.26
N ARG A 181 5.91 4.42 -21.58
CA ARG A 181 7.31 4.06 -21.32
C ARG A 181 7.68 3.87 -19.86
N ILE A 182 7.05 4.59 -18.95
CA ILE A 182 7.44 4.63 -17.53
C ILE A 182 6.48 3.78 -16.68
N GLU A 183 5.21 3.75 -17.05
CA GLU A 183 4.16 3.11 -16.26
C GLU A 183 4.40 1.62 -16.01
N TRP A 184 4.90 0.88 -17.00
CA TRP A 184 5.18 -0.54 -16.79
C TRP A 184 6.24 -0.75 -15.71
N PHE A 185 7.23 0.15 -15.56
CA PHE A 185 8.18 0.11 -14.45
C PHE A 185 7.50 0.48 -13.11
N LEU A 186 6.61 1.49 -13.12
CA LEU A 186 5.86 1.92 -11.93
C LEU A 186 4.96 0.81 -11.38
N HIS A 187 4.54 -0.15 -12.21
CA HIS A 187 3.83 -1.35 -11.76
C HIS A 187 4.77 -2.53 -11.51
N LEU A 188 5.73 -2.79 -12.41
CA LEU A 188 6.59 -3.97 -12.29
C LEU A 188 7.43 -3.93 -11.01
N LEU A 189 8.00 -2.79 -10.64
CA LEU A 189 8.86 -2.68 -9.46
C LEU A 189 8.10 -2.96 -8.15
N PRO A 190 6.95 -2.33 -7.83
CA PRO A 190 6.16 -2.67 -6.66
C PRO A 190 5.75 -4.14 -6.60
N ASN A 191 5.25 -4.69 -7.71
CA ASN A 191 4.82 -6.08 -7.76
C ASN A 191 6.00 -7.04 -7.57
N ALA A 192 7.04 -6.93 -8.38
CA ALA A 192 8.18 -7.84 -8.34
C ALA A 192 8.81 -7.88 -6.93
N ASN A 193 8.93 -6.71 -6.29
CA ASN A 193 9.46 -6.59 -4.94
C ASN A 193 8.54 -7.26 -3.89
N ALA A 194 7.24 -6.96 -3.91
CA ALA A 194 6.28 -7.53 -2.97
C ALA A 194 6.16 -9.07 -3.08
N TRP A 195 6.02 -9.57 -4.31
CA TRP A 195 5.92 -11.00 -4.57
C TRP A 195 7.22 -11.73 -4.24
N SER A 196 8.37 -11.20 -4.66
CA SER A 196 9.69 -11.79 -4.35
C SER A 196 9.90 -11.90 -2.84
N PHE A 197 9.56 -10.85 -2.09
CA PHE A 197 9.68 -10.85 -0.64
C PHE A 197 8.75 -11.89 0.01
N ALA A 198 7.47 -11.90 -0.36
CA ALA A 198 6.49 -12.82 0.21
C ALA A 198 6.83 -14.30 -0.11
N PHE A 199 7.25 -14.60 -1.34
CA PHE A 199 7.69 -15.94 -1.72
C PHE A 199 8.97 -16.36 -1.03
N THR A 200 9.93 -15.46 -0.85
CA THR A 200 11.15 -15.75 -0.09
C THR A 200 10.80 -16.15 1.34
N MET A 201 9.86 -15.46 1.99
CA MET A 201 9.42 -15.81 3.34
C MET A 201 8.69 -17.14 3.42
N LEU A 202 7.87 -17.45 2.41
CA LEU A 202 7.21 -18.74 2.30
C LEU A 202 8.24 -19.87 2.10
N ALA A 203 9.20 -19.69 1.20
CA ALA A 203 10.25 -20.68 0.91
C ALA A 203 11.15 -20.96 2.12
N LEU A 204 11.46 -19.92 2.91
CA LEU A 204 12.21 -20.03 4.16
C LEU A 204 11.38 -20.56 5.35
N LYS A 205 10.09 -20.87 5.14
CA LYS A 205 9.13 -21.32 6.18
C LYS A 205 9.06 -20.35 7.37
N MET A 206 9.14 -19.05 7.09
CA MET A 206 9.18 -17.99 8.11
C MET A 206 7.81 -17.42 8.47
N LEU A 207 6.76 -17.85 7.77
CA LEU A 207 5.38 -17.42 7.94
C LEU A 207 4.72 -18.24 9.05
N ASN A 208 4.39 -17.61 10.18
CA ASN A 208 3.94 -18.28 11.39
C ASN A 208 2.95 -17.41 12.18
N PRO A 209 2.16 -18.00 13.11
CA PRO A 209 1.41 -17.22 14.07
C PRO A 209 2.35 -16.43 14.98
N THR A 210 1.90 -15.28 15.46
CA THR A 210 2.67 -14.48 16.42
C THR A 210 1.95 -14.36 17.76
N SER A 211 2.70 -14.09 18.83
CA SER A 211 2.14 -13.95 20.18
C SER A 211 1.53 -12.58 20.46
N TYR A 212 1.79 -11.59 19.61
CA TYR A 212 1.45 -10.19 19.85
C TYR A 212 0.62 -9.57 18.73
N LEU A 213 0.56 -10.21 17.56
CA LEU A 213 -0.39 -9.85 16.50
C LEU A 213 -1.42 -10.98 16.35
N PRO A 214 -2.70 -10.63 16.19
CA PRO A 214 -3.82 -11.56 16.02
C PRO A 214 -3.98 -12.00 14.56
N TRP A 215 -2.91 -11.99 13.77
CA TRP A 215 -2.83 -12.49 12.41
C TRP A 215 -1.46 -13.15 12.19
N CYS A 216 -1.38 -14.06 11.22
CA CYS A 216 -0.11 -14.69 10.86
C CYS A 216 0.77 -13.70 10.08
N THR A 217 2.08 -13.71 10.32
CA THR A 217 3.04 -12.85 9.62
C THR A 217 4.43 -13.48 9.58
N ALA A 218 5.40 -12.80 8.96
CA ALA A 218 6.79 -13.19 9.05
C ALA A 218 7.29 -13.04 10.50
N TYR A 219 7.89 -14.09 11.03
CA TYR A 219 8.52 -14.07 12.34
C TYR A 219 9.83 -13.27 12.29
N LEU A 220 9.72 -11.94 12.42
CA LEU A 220 10.85 -11.06 12.68
C LEU A 220 11.25 -11.24 14.15
N MET A 221 12.53 -11.49 14.44
CA MET A 221 13.01 -11.60 15.83
C MET A 221 12.55 -10.38 16.61
N HIS A 222 11.63 -10.59 17.56
CA HIS A 222 11.24 -9.52 18.46
C HIS A 222 12.30 -9.41 19.57
N GLY A 223 12.48 -8.20 20.12
CA GLY A 223 13.54 -7.90 21.08
C GLY A 223 13.55 -8.78 22.34
N TYR A 224 12.45 -9.48 22.65
CA TYR A 224 12.42 -10.49 23.72
C TYR A 224 13.30 -11.71 23.41
N ASP A 225 13.42 -12.13 22.14
CA ASP A 225 14.39 -13.16 21.75
C ASP A 225 15.83 -12.63 21.79
N ILE A 226 16.03 -11.31 21.66
CA ILE A 226 17.34 -10.68 21.84
C ILE A 226 17.74 -10.71 23.32
N PHE A 227 16.79 -10.53 24.24
CA PHE A 227 17.04 -10.71 25.66
C PHE A 227 17.39 -12.18 25.99
N MET A 228 16.70 -13.14 25.35
CA MET A 228 17.08 -14.56 25.42
C MET A 228 18.45 -14.84 24.78
N LEU A 229 18.96 -13.97 23.88
CA LEU A 229 20.31 -14.09 23.32
C LEU A 229 21.43 -13.58 24.26
N GLU A 230 21.10 -12.90 25.35
CA GLU A 230 22.07 -12.48 26.38
C GLU A 230 22.24 -13.52 27.48
N LEU A 231 21.27 -14.42 27.68
CA LEU A 231 21.40 -15.55 28.62
C LEU A 231 22.59 -16.45 28.24
N PRO A 232 23.30 -17.09 29.18
CA PRO A 232 24.39 -18.00 28.86
C PRO A 232 23.96 -19.14 27.90
N PRO A 233 24.85 -19.66 27.03
CA PRO A 233 24.51 -20.66 26.02
C PRO A 233 23.84 -21.93 26.56
N GLU A 234 24.19 -22.31 27.79
CA GLU A 234 23.70 -23.53 28.45
C GLU A 234 22.22 -23.41 28.88
N GLU A 235 21.77 -22.23 29.32
CA GLU A 235 20.36 -22.01 29.72
C GLU A 235 19.44 -21.68 28.54
N ARG A 236 20.01 -21.13 27.46
CA ARG A 236 19.30 -20.80 26.21
C ARG A 236 18.66 -22.01 25.53
N MET A 237 19.34 -23.15 25.57
CA MET A 237 18.90 -24.36 24.87
C MET A 237 17.86 -25.13 25.70
N TYR A 238 17.93 -25.01 27.03
CA TYR A 238 17.06 -25.75 27.94
C TYR A 238 15.64 -25.15 28.01
N SER A 239 15.47 -23.84 28.27
CA SER A 239 14.12 -23.30 28.54
C SER A 239 13.20 -23.20 27.31
N ALA A 240 13.75 -22.94 26.13
CA ALA A 240 12.96 -22.79 24.90
C ALA A 240 12.55 -24.14 24.28
N CYS A 241 13.40 -25.17 24.41
CA CYS A 241 13.24 -26.46 23.74
C CYS A 241 12.70 -27.58 24.62
N ILE A 242 12.86 -27.54 25.95
CA ILE A 242 12.31 -28.57 26.85
C ILE A 242 10.79 -28.67 26.73
N HIS A 243 10.10 -27.54 26.54
CA HIS A 243 8.65 -27.57 26.39
C HIS A 243 8.20 -27.75 24.94
N ALA A 244 8.94 -27.30 23.93
CA ALA A 244 8.46 -27.35 22.55
C ALA A 244 8.72 -28.69 21.84
N GLY A 245 9.47 -29.60 22.46
CA GLY A 245 10.00 -30.79 21.78
C GLY A 245 11.17 -30.44 20.85
N PRO A 246 12.14 -31.35 20.68
CA PRO A 246 13.35 -31.10 19.90
C PRO A 246 13.05 -30.73 18.43
N ASP A 247 11.97 -31.25 17.85
CA ASP A 247 11.64 -31.04 16.44
C ASP A 247 11.14 -29.61 16.12
N LEU A 248 10.42 -28.95 17.03
CA LEU A 248 9.89 -27.59 16.78
C LEU A 248 10.94 -26.49 16.98
N CYS A 249 11.89 -26.67 17.91
CA CYS A 249 12.99 -25.72 18.11
C CYS A 249 13.94 -25.64 16.90
N THR A 250 14.02 -26.70 16.10
CA THR A 250 14.90 -26.80 14.94
C THR A 250 14.28 -26.35 13.61
N GLN A 251 12.96 -26.15 13.50
CA GLN A 251 12.33 -26.29 12.18
C GLN A 251 11.82 -25.05 11.44
N ARG A 252 11.82 -23.82 11.96
CA ARG A 252 11.34 -22.67 11.15
C ARG A 252 12.27 -21.46 11.21
N GLY A 253 13.19 -21.44 10.23
CA GLY A 253 14.11 -20.34 9.94
C GLY A 253 15.40 -20.43 10.77
N SER A 254 16.53 -20.65 10.10
CA SER A 254 17.84 -20.58 10.77
C SER A 254 18.05 -19.19 11.39
N ARG A 255 18.85 -19.09 12.46
CA ARG A 255 19.24 -17.78 13.05
C ARG A 255 19.76 -16.82 11.98
N GLU A 256 20.50 -17.36 11.01
CA GLU A 256 21.02 -16.58 9.88
C GLU A 256 19.92 -16.13 8.91
N ALA A 257 18.91 -16.96 8.63
CA ALA A 257 17.75 -16.56 7.85
C ALA A 257 16.98 -15.41 8.53
N ARG A 258 16.87 -15.43 9.86
CA ARG A 258 16.24 -14.34 10.62
C ARG A 258 17.01 -13.03 10.56
N LYS A 259 18.34 -13.07 10.69
CA LYS A 259 19.20 -11.89 10.50
C LYS A 259 19.11 -11.35 9.07
N LEU A 260 19.10 -12.26 8.08
CA LEU A 260 18.96 -11.90 6.68
C LEU A 260 17.61 -11.22 6.42
N LEU A 261 16.51 -11.78 6.94
CA LEU A 261 15.18 -11.18 6.85
C LEU A 261 15.16 -9.77 7.47
N ALA A 262 15.68 -9.60 8.69
CA ALA A 262 15.70 -8.29 9.34
C ALA A 262 16.47 -7.25 8.49
N LYS A 263 17.61 -7.65 7.90
CA LYS A 263 18.36 -6.81 6.96
C LYS A 263 17.57 -6.51 5.69
N MET A 264 16.89 -7.50 5.10
CA MET A 264 16.05 -7.31 3.91
C MET A 264 14.91 -6.33 4.17
N VAL A 265 14.19 -6.46 5.30
CA VAL A 265 13.13 -5.52 5.69
C VAL A 265 13.68 -4.11 5.89
N TYR A 266 14.82 -4.00 6.59
CA TYR A 266 15.44 -2.69 6.81
C TYR A 266 15.87 -2.02 5.50
N ILE A 267 16.55 -2.75 4.62
CA ILE A 267 16.97 -2.26 3.30
C ILE A 267 15.73 -1.84 2.49
N HIS A 268 14.69 -2.68 2.48
CA HIS A 268 13.45 -2.39 1.78
C HIS A 268 12.78 -1.10 2.28
N MET A 269 12.60 -0.97 3.59
CA MET A 269 12.03 0.24 4.19
C MET A 269 12.90 1.45 3.87
N PHE A 270 14.22 1.35 4.06
CA PHE A 270 15.17 2.41 3.76
C PHE A 270 15.05 2.87 2.30
N CYS A 271 15.15 1.97 1.31
CA CYS A 271 15.03 2.30 -0.10
C CYS A 271 13.69 3.00 -0.41
N THR A 272 12.59 2.50 0.14
CA THR A 272 11.26 3.07 -0.09
C THR A 272 11.15 4.49 0.48
N TYR A 273 11.57 4.69 1.72
CA TYR A 273 11.58 6.00 2.36
C TYR A 273 12.55 6.97 1.68
N SER A 274 13.70 6.50 1.20
CA SER A 274 14.65 7.32 0.45
C SER A 274 14.06 7.77 -0.88
N ILE A 275 13.41 6.89 -1.64
CA ILE A 275 12.75 7.27 -2.91
C ILE A 275 11.68 8.33 -2.67
N ILE A 276 10.84 8.13 -1.64
CA ILE A 276 9.81 9.10 -1.25
C ILE A 276 10.47 10.42 -0.86
N ALA A 277 11.43 10.42 0.07
CA ALA A 277 12.09 11.62 0.56
C ALA A 277 12.79 12.41 -0.56
N ILE A 278 13.54 11.74 -1.45
CA ILE A 278 14.22 12.37 -2.58
C ILE A 278 13.21 12.98 -3.56
N SER A 279 12.15 12.23 -3.90
CA SER A 279 11.10 12.74 -4.81
C SER A 279 10.44 13.99 -4.24
N LEU A 280 10.19 14.00 -2.93
CA LEU A 280 9.57 15.12 -2.24
C LEU A 280 10.47 16.33 -2.14
N LEU A 281 11.75 16.14 -1.82
CA LEU A 281 12.73 17.22 -1.80
C LEU A 281 12.83 17.87 -3.19
N ALA A 282 12.84 17.06 -4.26
CA ALA A 282 12.85 17.55 -5.63
C ALA A 282 11.56 18.33 -5.98
N ILE A 283 10.38 17.81 -5.61
CA ILE A 283 9.10 18.50 -5.82
C ILE A 283 9.06 19.83 -5.05
N CYS A 284 9.45 19.83 -3.76
CA CYS A 284 9.48 21.03 -2.93
C CYS A 284 10.47 22.07 -3.48
N PHE A 285 11.65 21.66 -3.92
CA PHE A 285 12.64 22.53 -4.55
C PHE A 285 12.11 23.14 -5.85
N HIS A 286 11.48 22.32 -6.71
CA HIS A 286 10.86 22.79 -7.94
C HIS A 286 9.75 23.82 -7.65
N VAL A 287 8.85 23.53 -6.72
CA VAL A 287 7.77 24.45 -6.29
C VAL A 287 8.33 25.76 -5.75
N ALA A 288 9.37 25.70 -4.91
CA ALA A 288 10.01 26.89 -4.36
C ALA A 288 10.64 27.75 -5.46
N ARG A 289 11.33 27.11 -6.42
CA ARG A 289 11.92 27.79 -7.58
C ARG A 289 10.86 28.48 -8.43
N VAL A 290 9.77 27.79 -8.77
CA VAL A 290 8.65 28.35 -9.53
C VAL A 290 8.04 29.54 -8.79
N ALA A 291 7.78 29.40 -7.48
CA ALA A 291 7.24 30.49 -6.67
C ALA A 291 8.16 31.73 -6.64
N CYS A 292 9.48 31.54 -6.55
CA CYS A 292 10.46 32.62 -6.61
C CYS A 292 10.47 33.32 -7.98
N GLN A 293 10.47 32.55 -9.07
CA GLN A 293 10.45 33.08 -10.43
C GLN A 293 9.16 33.86 -10.71
N SER A 294 8.01 33.31 -10.33
CA SER A 294 6.72 33.97 -10.54
C SER A 294 6.56 35.24 -9.70
N LYS A 295 7.11 35.30 -8.47
CA LYS A 295 7.13 36.54 -7.68
C LYS A 295 7.93 37.65 -8.35
N SER A 296 8.99 37.30 -9.08
CA SER A 296 9.75 38.26 -9.89
C SER A 296 8.95 38.73 -11.10
N ALA A 297 8.26 37.82 -11.80
CA ALA A 297 7.48 38.15 -12.99
C ALA A 297 6.21 38.98 -12.68
N ALA A 298 5.53 38.67 -11.57
CA ALA A 298 4.31 39.37 -11.15
C ALA A 298 4.54 40.86 -10.79
N LYS A 299 5.77 41.26 -10.50
CA LYS A 299 6.12 42.68 -10.31
C LYS A 299 6.02 43.49 -11.62
N ASN A 300 6.16 42.82 -12.76
CA ASN A 300 6.27 43.48 -14.06
C ASN A 300 4.97 43.42 -14.88
N SER A 301 4.01 42.54 -14.54
CA SER A 301 2.72 42.47 -15.24
C SER A 301 1.59 41.98 -14.32
N PRO A 302 0.47 42.72 -14.24
CA PRO A 302 -0.69 42.31 -13.44
C PRO A 302 -1.45 41.10 -14.00
N GLU A 303 -1.41 40.84 -15.31
CA GLU A 303 -2.06 39.66 -15.93
C GLU A 303 -1.36 38.35 -15.51
N LEU A 304 -0.04 38.37 -15.39
CA LEU A 304 0.77 37.26 -14.87
C LEU A 304 0.46 36.90 -13.41
N ASN A 305 -0.28 37.75 -12.69
CA ASN A 305 -0.63 37.50 -11.30
C ASN A 305 -1.73 36.43 -11.17
N ALA A 306 -2.65 36.32 -12.13
CA ALA A 306 -3.71 35.30 -12.10
C ALA A 306 -3.16 33.88 -12.34
N ASP A 307 -2.30 33.72 -13.35
CA ASP A 307 -1.61 32.44 -13.62
C ASP A 307 -0.70 32.06 -12.45
N TYR A 308 0.02 33.03 -11.89
CA TYR A 308 0.82 32.80 -10.69
C TYR A 308 -0.01 32.27 -9.51
N LEU A 309 -1.17 32.88 -9.23
CA LEU A 309 -2.05 32.42 -8.15
C LEU A 309 -2.52 30.98 -8.39
N PHE A 310 -2.85 30.63 -9.63
CA PHE A 310 -3.23 29.28 -10.00
C PHE A 310 -2.09 28.27 -9.79
N ARG A 311 -0.89 28.56 -10.34
CA ARG A 311 0.32 27.70 -10.16
C ARG A 311 0.71 27.54 -8.70
N LYS A 312 0.65 28.62 -7.92
CA LYS A 312 0.93 28.60 -6.49
C LYS A 312 -0.04 27.70 -5.74
N GLN A 313 -1.33 27.75 -6.10
CA GLN A 313 -2.34 26.94 -5.44
C GLN A 313 -2.22 25.46 -5.83
N ALA A 314 -1.99 25.15 -7.11
CA ALA A 314 -1.73 23.80 -7.58
C ALA A 314 -0.50 23.18 -6.90
N SER A 315 0.60 23.94 -6.80
CA SER A 315 1.81 23.52 -6.11
C SER A 315 1.57 23.21 -4.63
N LYS A 316 0.80 24.05 -3.94
CA LYS A 316 0.40 23.81 -2.54
C LYS A 316 -0.40 22.52 -2.40
N THR A 317 -1.28 22.23 -3.35
CA THR A 317 -2.05 20.99 -3.38
C THR A 317 -1.14 19.78 -3.50
N VAL A 318 -0.18 19.80 -4.42
CA VAL A 318 0.79 18.71 -4.61
C VAL A 318 1.60 18.46 -3.34
N VAL A 319 2.13 19.52 -2.71
CA VAL A 319 2.91 19.40 -1.47
C VAL A 319 2.05 18.84 -0.33
N MET A 320 0.78 19.25 -0.23
CA MET A 320 -0.13 18.68 0.76
C MET A 320 -0.41 17.19 0.51
N HIS A 321 -0.64 16.77 -0.73
CA HIS A 321 -0.83 15.34 -1.07
C HIS A 321 0.40 14.52 -0.70
N SER A 322 1.56 15.04 -1.07
CA SER A 322 2.85 14.49 -0.75
C SER A 322 3.04 14.26 0.76
N ILE A 323 2.73 15.26 1.59
CA ILE A 323 2.78 15.13 3.06
C ILE A 323 1.78 14.08 3.54
N LEU A 324 0.55 14.09 3.01
CA LEU A 324 -0.48 13.12 3.38
C LEU A 324 -0.06 11.68 3.05
N TYR A 325 0.63 11.44 1.94
CA TYR A 325 1.17 10.13 1.58
C TYR A 325 2.34 9.69 2.50
N ILE A 326 3.20 10.62 2.94
CA ILE A 326 4.21 10.30 3.96
C ILE A 326 3.51 9.90 5.26
N LEU A 327 2.50 10.67 5.68
CA LEU A 327 1.77 10.40 6.90
C LEU A 327 1.03 9.06 6.82
N SER A 328 0.41 8.74 5.68
CA SER A 328 -0.28 7.46 5.47
C SER A 328 0.66 6.26 5.58
N MET A 329 1.93 6.39 5.20
CA MET A 329 2.94 5.34 5.36
C MET A 329 3.59 5.34 6.75
N THR A 330 3.84 6.52 7.31
CA THR A 330 4.59 6.68 8.56
C THR A 330 3.75 6.31 9.76
N VAL A 331 2.48 6.75 9.82
CA VAL A 331 1.60 6.49 10.98
C VAL A 331 1.43 4.99 11.25
N PRO A 332 1.14 4.13 10.26
CA PRO A 332 1.09 2.68 10.46
C PRO A 332 2.43 2.06 10.87
N SER A 333 3.56 2.69 10.50
CA SER A 333 4.92 2.19 10.73
C SER A 333 5.54 2.64 12.07
N ILE A 334 5.06 3.75 12.65
CA ILE A 334 5.57 4.32 13.92
C ILE A 334 5.65 3.26 15.02
N PRO A 335 4.61 2.44 15.29
CA PRO A 335 4.70 1.46 16.36
C PRO A 335 5.80 0.42 16.15
N GLY A 336 6.01 -0.03 14.90
CA GLY A 336 7.11 -0.93 14.54
C GLY A 336 8.48 -0.31 14.77
N LEU A 337 8.65 0.95 14.37
CA LEU A 337 9.90 1.71 14.58
C LEU A 337 10.19 1.97 16.06
N LEU A 338 9.15 2.27 16.84
CA LEU A 338 9.27 2.41 18.29
C LEU A 338 9.68 1.09 18.94
N ASN A 339 9.17 -0.05 18.45
CA ASN A 339 9.54 -1.38 18.94
C ASN A 339 10.99 -1.77 18.59
N ALA A 340 11.52 -1.33 17.44
CA ALA A 340 12.87 -1.66 17.01
C ALA A 340 13.98 -1.02 17.87
N LYS A 341 13.72 0.12 18.53
CA LYS A 341 14.74 0.83 19.33
C LYS A 341 15.09 0.17 20.68
N GLY A 342 14.52 -0.99 21.00
CA GLY A 342 14.88 -1.76 22.19
C GLY A 342 14.67 -1.03 23.52
N THR A 343 13.95 0.10 23.52
CA THR A 343 13.78 0.92 24.73
C THR A 343 13.01 0.10 25.77
N PRO A 344 13.62 -0.17 26.95
CA PRO A 344 13.03 -1.01 28.00
C PRO A 344 11.89 -0.31 28.75
N ALA A 345 11.34 0.78 28.19
CA ALA A 345 10.21 1.48 28.76
C ALA A 345 9.08 0.46 29.04
N PRO A 346 8.43 0.53 30.21
CA PRO A 346 7.36 -0.38 30.57
C PRO A 346 6.40 -0.40 29.39
N ALA A 347 6.12 -1.60 28.88
CA ALA A 347 5.28 -1.81 27.73
C ALA A 347 3.87 -1.33 28.06
N THR A 348 3.64 -0.02 27.99
CA THR A 348 2.35 0.59 28.20
C THR A 348 1.41 -0.03 27.20
N VAL A 349 0.20 -0.37 27.66
CA VAL A 349 -0.87 -0.94 26.83
C VAL A 349 -0.97 -0.19 25.50
N THR A 350 -0.80 1.13 25.52
CA THR A 350 -0.70 2.00 24.34
C THR A 350 0.30 1.53 23.28
N ARG A 351 1.55 1.19 23.62
CA ARG A 351 2.57 0.77 22.63
C ARG A 351 2.19 -0.52 21.92
N ARG A 352 1.48 -1.43 22.59
CA ARG A 352 0.99 -2.70 22.02
C ARG A 352 -0.33 -2.53 21.27
N SER A 353 -1.19 -1.64 21.73
CA SER A 353 -2.51 -1.39 21.12
C SER A 353 -2.46 -0.54 19.85
N LEU A 354 -1.52 0.41 19.74
CA LEU A 354 -1.40 1.27 18.57
C LEU A 354 -1.20 0.50 17.24
N PRO A 355 -0.26 -0.47 17.11
CA PRO A 355 -0.11 -1.21 15.86
C PRO A 355 -1.36 -2.01 15.49
N LEU A 356 -2.09 -2.53 16.48
CA LEU A 356 -3.33 -3.29 16.25
C LEU A 356 -4.44 -2.43 15.63
N VAL A 357 -4.41 -1.12 15.87
CA VAL A 357 -5.37 -0.17 15.29
C VAL A 357 -4.84 0.43 13.99
N PHE A 358 -3.59 0.91 13.97
CA PHE A 358 -3.08 1.72 12.87
C PHE A 358 -2.48 0.93 11.71
N THR A 359 -1.90 -0.25 11.97
CA THR A 359 -1.34 -1.08 10.90
C THR A 359 -2.40 -1.53 9.89
N PRO A 360 -3.62 -1.94 10.31
CA PRO A 360 -4.66 -2.33 9.36
C PRO A 360 -5.31 -1.16 8.61
N LEU A 361 -5.11 0.10 9.01
CA LEU A 361 -5.80 1.28 8.45
C LEU A 361 -5.18 1.84 7.15
N GLY A 362 -4.30 1.10 6.48
CA GLY A 362 -3.63 1.57 5.24
C GLY A 362 -4.61 2.10 4.18
N GLY A 363 -5.66 1.33 3.88
CA GLY A 363 -6.68 1.72 2.90
C GLY A 363 -7.51 2.93 3.30
N LEU A 364 -7.75 3.15 4.61
CA LEU A 364 -8.41 4.36 5.10
C LEU A 364 -7.56 5.58 4.81
N PHE A 365 -6.26 5.53 5.11
CA PHE A 365 -5.37 6.66 4.83
C PHE A 365 -5.26 6.93 3.33
N SER A 366 -5.15 5.89 2.50
CA SER A 366 -5.20 6.01 1.03
C SER A 366 -6.50 6.65 0.53
N MET A 367 -7.65 6.35 1.16
CA MET A 367 -8.93 6.95 0.80
C MET A 367 -8.97 8.42 1.21
N LEU A 368 -8.50 8.76 2.41
CA LEU A 368 -8.45 10.14 2.89
C LEU A 368 -7.57 11.01 1.98
N THR A 369 -6.40 10.51 1.56
CA THR A 369 -5.52 11.25 0.63
C THR A 369 -6.18 11.43 -0.73
N PHE A 370 -6.80 10.39 -1.28
CA PHE A 370 -7.49 10.42 -2.57
C PHE A 370 -8.70 11.37 -2.57
N VAL A 371 -9.59 11.22 -1.60
CA VAL A 371 -10.82 12.02 -1.47
C VAL A 371 -10.48 13.49 -1.21
N TRP A 372 -9.50 13.76 -0.36
CA TRP A 372 -9.03 15.13 -0.11
C TRP A 372 -8.60 15.82 -1.41
N GLY A 373 -7.88 15.12 -2.28
CA GLY A 373 -7.50 15.62 -3.58
C GLY A 373 -8.66 15.99 -4.48
N LYS A 374 -9.66 15.12 -4.55
CA LYS A 374 -10.87 15.35 -5.34
C LYS A 374 -11.67 16.55 -4.80
N ILE A 375 -11.89 16.62 -3.48
CA ILE A 375 -12.57 17.76 -2.84
C ILE A 375 -11.83 19.07 -3.16
N HIS A 376 -10.50 19.06 -3.04
CA HIS A 376 -9.70 20.24 -3.31
C HIS A 376 -9.82 20.67 -4.78
N GLY A 377 -9.75 19.74 -5.73
CA GLY A 377 -9.96 20.01 -7.15
C GLY A 377 -11.33 20.63 -7.44
N LEU A 378 -12.40 20.10 -6.86
CA LEU A 378 -13.76 20.64 -7.03
C LEU A 378 -13.89 22.07 -6.53
N ARG A 379 -13.26 22.39 -5.40
CA ARG A 379 -13.27 23.75 -4.82
C ARG A 379 -12.40 24.73 -5.58
N LEU A 380 -11.41 24.25 -6.34
CA LEU A 380 -10.65 25.11 -7.26
C LEU A 380 -11.48 25.52 -8.46
N LEU A 381 -12.28 24.59 -9.00
CA LEU A 381 -13.20 24.88 -10.09
C LEU A 381 -14.38 25.73 -9.63
N ASN A 382 -14.80 25.59 -8.37
CA ASN A 382 -15.92 26.34 -7.78
C ASN A 382 -15.51 26.95 -6.43
N PRO A 383 -14.89 28.16 -6.41
CA PRO A 383 -14.40 28.79 -5.18
C PRO A 383 -15.47 29.00 -4.10
N ASN A 384 -16.73 29.20 -4.52
CA ASN A 384 -17.88 29.40 -3.63
C ASN A 384 -18.42 28.09 -3.02
N MET A 385 -17.95 26.92 -3.49
CA MET A 385 -18.40 25.62 -3.00
C MET A 385 -17.81 25.30 -1.63
N SER A 386 -18.68 25.00 -0.67
CA SER A 386 -18.26 24.55 0.67
C SER A 386 -17.56 23.18 0.60
N ARG A 387 -16.76 22.84 1.62
CA ARG A 387 -16.09 21.52 1.67
C ARG A 387 -17.09 20.37 1.76
N THR A 388 -18.19 20.58 2.48
CA THR A 388 -19.25 19.59 2.62
C THR A 388 -20.01 19.38 1.31
N ASP A 389 -20.24 20.45 0.54
CA ASP A 389 -20.93 20.34 -0.76
C ASP A 389 -20.01 19.71 -1.80
N ALA A 390 -18.72 20.02 -1.78
CA ALA A 390 -17.72 19.35 -2.62
C ALA A 390 -17.63 17.86 -2.29
N PHE A 391 -17.62 17.51 -1.00
CA PHE A 391 -17.68 16.11 -0.57
C PHE A 391 -18.97 15.45 -1.04
N LYS A 392 -20.16 16.00 -0.75
CA LYS A 392 -21.45 15.47 -1.23
C LYS A 392 -21.51 15.32 -2.75
N SER A 393 -20.96 16.28 -3.48
CA SER A 393 -20.89 16.26 -4.95
C SER A 393 -20.03 15.11 -5.46
N LEU A 394 -18.96 14.73 -4.74
CA LEU A 394 -18.16 13.56 -5.08
C LEU A 394 -18.98 12.25 -5.02
N PHE A 395 -19.93 12.14 -4.08
CA PHE A 395 -20.82 10.98 -3.97
C PHE A 395 -21.97 11.03 -4.98
N ALA A 396 -22.62 12.18 -5.11
CA ALA A 396 -23.77 12.36 -5.97
C ALA A 396 -23.40 12.26 -7.46
N ASN A 397 -22.25 12.84 -7.83
CA ASN A 397 -21.82 13.02 -9.21
C ASN A 397 -20.43 12.42 -9.44
N ALA A 398 -20.20 11.18 -9.01
CA ALA A 398 -18.93 10.47 -9.24
C ALA A 398 -18.51 10.44 -10.72
N GLY A 399 -19.45 10.67 -11.65
CA GLY A 399 -19.20 10.79 -13.09
C GLY A 399 -18.89 12.20 -13.63
N VAL A 400 -18.95 13.28 -12.86
CA VAL A 400 -18.80 14.67 -13.40
C VAL A 400 -17.46 15.31 -13.02
N SER A 401 -16.68 14.73 -12.12
CA SER A 401 -15.38 15.30 -11.76
C SER A 401 -14.37 15.09 -12.89
N ASP A 402 -14.18 16.13 -13.69
CA ASP A 402 -13.28 16.14 -14.84
C ASP A 402 -11.83 16.35 -14.36
N GLU A 403 -11.23 15.26 -13.88
CA GLU A 403 -9.85 15.23 -13.41
C GLU A 403 -8.84 15.55 -14.52
N SER A 404 -9.30 15.47 -15.77
CA SER A 404 -8.56 15.97 -16.93
C SER A 404 -8.25 17.45 -16.74
N VAL A 405 -9.17 18.26 -16.22
CA VAL A 405 -8.98 19.71 -16.16
C VAL A 405 -7.86 20.09 -15.18
N PHE A 406 -7.77 19.45 -14.02
CA PHE A 406 -6.76 19.82 -13.02
C PHE A 406 -5.33 19.50 -13.50
N PHE A 407 -5.10 18.29 -14.00
CA PHE A 407 -3.76 17.89 -14.47
C PHE A 407 -3.45 18.34 -15.89
N SER A 408 -4.45 18.56 -16.75
CA SER A 408 -4.20 19.08 -18.11
C SER A 408 -3.96 20.58 -18.06
N ASN A 409 -4.55 21.32 -17.11
CA ASN A 409 -4.19 22.73 -16.92
C ASN A 409 -2.77 22.88 -16.40
N LEU A 410 -2.30 22.01 -15.48
CA LEU A 410 -0.89 21.99 -15.06
C LEU A 410 0.07 21.73 -16.24
N GLU A 411 -0.33 20.88 -17.19
CA GLU A 411 0.48 20.50 -18.36
C GLU A 411 0.45 21.57 -19.47
N LEU A 412 -0.71 22.17 -19.74
CA LEU A 412 -0.88 23.23 -20.74
C LEU A 412 -0.06 24.48 -20.38
N ILE A 413 -0.01 24.78 -19.08
CA ILE A 413 0.69 25.93 -18.50
C ILE A 413 2.21 25.77 -18.54
N ASP A 414 2.72 24.53 -18.52
CA ASP A 414 4.16 24.25 -18.63
C ASP A 414 4.61 24.25 -20.10
N ILE A 415 3.75 23.78 -21.02
CA ILE A 415 3.98 23.90 -22.47
C ILE A 415 4.01 25.37 -22.88
N GLN A 416 3.07 26.21 -22.41
CA GLN A 416 3.11 27.65 -22.70
C GLN A 416 4.33 28.33 -22.07
N ALA A 417 4.74 27.95 -20.85
CA ALA A 417 5.95 28.52 -20.25
C ALA A 417 7.23 28.09 -20.98
N GLN A 418 7.28 26.87 -21.51
CA GLN A 418 8.37 26.39 -22.36
C GLN A 418 8.35 27.05 -23.75
N GLU A 419 7.18 27.23 -24.36
CA GLU A 419 7.03 27.94 -25.63
C GLU A 419 7.39 29.42 -25.48
N ASP A 420 7.01 30.07 -24.39
CA ASP A 420 7.38 31.46 -24.09
C ASP A 420 8.89 31.60 -23.80
N GLN A 421 9.53 30.59 -23.20
CA GLN A 421 10.98 30.57 -23.01
C GLN A 421 11.74 30.22 -24.29
N ALA A 422 11.23 29.29 -25.10
CA ALA A 422 11.80 28.97 -26.41
C ALA A 422 11.67 30.17 -27.36
N GLY A 423 10.50 30.82 -27.36
CA GLY A 423 10.21 32.02 -28.15
C GLY A 423 11.01 33.26 -27.74
N ARG A 424 11.47 33.37 -26.49
CA ARG A 424 12.37 34.46 -26.06
C ARG A 424 13.86 34.19 -26.29
N SER A 425 14.24 32.99 -26.71
CA SER A 425 15.63 32.66 -27.06
C SER A 425 15.90 32.60 -28.56
N ILE A 426 14.84 32.70 -29.36
CA ILE A 426 14.96 32.98 -30.79
C ILE A 426 14.98 34.51 -30.88
N ASP A 427 16.16 35.07 -31.19
CA ASP A 427 16.30 36.47 -31.55
C ASP A 427 15.21 36.83 -32.57
N GLU A 428 14.51 37.96 -32.44
CA GLU A 428 13.45 38.34 -33.40
C GLU A 428 13.97 38.26 -34.85
N ASP A 429 15.27 38.50 -35.05
CA ASP A 429 15.99 38.35 -36.31
C ASP A 429 16.06 36.91 -36.84
N ASP A 430 16.16 35.90 -35.97
CA ASP A 430 16.21 34.49 -36.38
C ASP A 430 14.81 33.93 -36.65
N TYR A 431 13.78 34.42 -35.95
CA TYR A 431 12.40 34.12 -36.28
C TYR A 431 12.00 34.73 -37.63
N ASP A 432 12.39 35.99 -37.90
CA ASP A 432 12.11 36.63 -39.19
C ASP A 432 12.87 35.95 -40.34
N LYS A 433 14.09 35.45 -40.10
CA LYS A 433 14.80 34.60 -41.07
C LYS A 433 14.09 33.28 -41.34
N MET A 434 13.65 32.56 -40.30
CA MET A 434 12.89 31.32 -40.47
C MET A 434 11.57 31.54 -41.21
N LEU A 435 10.85 32.63 -40.89
CA LEU A 435 9.60 32.99 -41.54
C LEU A 435 9.81 33.37 -43.02
N ARG A 436 10.86 34.16 -43.31
CA ARG A 436 11.26 34.47 -44.69
C ARG A 436 11.65 33.22 -45.47
N GLN A 437 12.31 32.26 -44.83
CA GLN A 437 12.71 31.00 -45.47
C GLN A 437 11.49 30.10 -45.76
N GLN A 438 10.50 30.03 -44.87
CA GLN A 438 9.24 29.35 -45.15
C GLN A 438 8.44 30.01 -46.29
N ILE A 439 8.38 31.35 -46.32
CA ILE A 439 7.70 32.09 -47.40
C ILE A 439 8.42 31.89 -48.74
N ALA A 440 9.75 31.87 -48.77
CA ALA A 440 10.54 31.58 -49.98
C ALA A 440 10.30 30.14 -50.49
N ASN A 441 10.26 29.17 -49.58
CA ASN A 441 9.99 27.78 -49.92
C ASN A 441 8.56 27.58 -50.47
N SER A 442 7.55 28.24 -49.90
CA SER A 442 6.17 28.14 -50.41
C SER A 442 5.99 28.77 -51.80
N LYS A 443 6.73 29.85 -52.10
CA LYS A 443 6.77 30.47 -53.43
C LYS A 443 7.43 29.56 -54.47
N ASN A 444 8.48 28.84 -54.11
CA ASN A 444 9.11 27.87 -55.00
C ASN A 444 8.22 26.66 -55.28
N SER A 445 7.52 26.13 -54.26
CA SER A 445 6.54 25.05 -54.48
C SER A 445 5.35 25.47 -55.35
N ARG A 446 4.88 26.72 -55.28
CA ARG A 446 3.84 27.22 -56.20
C ARG A 446 4.33 27.31 -57.65
N LYS A 447 5.59 27.67 -57.89
CA LYS A 447 6.17 27.71 -59.25
C LYS A 447 6.32 26.32 -59.85
N GLU A 448 6.71 25.33 -59.04
CA GLU A 448 6.77 23.93 -59.48
C GLU A 448 5.38 23.38 -59.85
N VAL A 449 4.35 23.67 -59.06
CA VAL A 449 2.97 23.24 -59.34
C VAL A 449 2.41 23.93 -60.59
N SER A 450 2.75 25.20 -60.82
CA SER A 450 2.34 25.92 -62.05
C SER A 450 3.02 25.36 -63.30
N SER A 451 4.28 24.92 -63.22
CA SER A 451 4.99 24.32 -64.36
C SER A 451 4.48 22.93 -64.73
N LYS A 452 3.97 22.15 -63.76
CA LYS A 452 3.38 20.83 -64.03
C LYS A 452 1.98 20.90 -64.65
N ASN A 453 1.20 21.95 -64.34
CA ASN A 453 -0.14 22.12 -64.89
C ASN A 453 -0.17 22.61 -66.35
N GLU A 454 0.90 23.23 -66.86
CA GLU A 454 1.00 23.53 -68.30
C GLU A 454 1.35 22.29 -69.14
N SER A 455 1.95 21.24 -68.55
CA SER A 455 2.27 19.99 -69.27
C SER A 455 1.10 19.00 -69.39
N ASN A 456 0.00 19.20 -68.65
CA ASN A 456 -1.15 18.28 -68.63
C ASN A 456 -2.37 18.77 -69.43
N LYS A 457 -2.25 19.88 -70.19
CA LYS A 457 -3.37 20.46 -70.93
C LYS A 457 -3.51 19.96 -72.38
N SER A 458 -2.87 18.85 -72.76
CA SER A 458 -2.94 18.31 -74.13
C SER A 458 -3.52 16.90 -74.28
N SER A 459 -4.26 16.37 -73.28
CA SER A 459 -4.79 14.99 -73.41
C SER A 459 -6.10 14.72 -72.67
N VAL A 460 -7.13 15.54 -72.83
CA VAL A 460 -8.50 15.15 -72.42
C VAL A 460 -9.53 15.81 -73.34
N ASP A 461 -9.62 15.32 -74.57
CA ASP A 461 -10.84 15.36 -75.36
C ASP A 461 -11.21 13.90 -75.64
N ASP A 462 -12.24 13.41 -74.97
CA ASP A 462 -13.11 12.27 -75.34
C ASP A 462 -13.66 11.58 -74.08
N ALA A 463 -14.90 11.89 -73.71
CA ALA A 463 -15.95 10.92 -73.40
C ALA A 463 -17.18 11.59 -72.79
N ASN A 464 -18.26 11.52 -73.56
CA ASN A 464 -19.61 11.95 -73.25
C ASN A 464 -20.36 11.03 -72.28
N ASN A 465 -21.43 11.60 -71.71
CA ASN A 465 -22.73 10.98 -71.38
C ASN A 465 -22.82 10.01 -70.19
N ILE A 466 -23.70 10.34 -69.23
CA ILE A 466 -24.98 9.64 -68.94
C ILE A 466 -25.62 10.20 -67.65
N ASP A 467 -26.84 10.73 -67.83
CA ASP A 467 -28.07 10.71 -67.01
C ASP A 467 -28.09 10.93 -65.48
N THR A 468 -28.79 12.02 -65.10
CA THR A 468 -29.62 12.20 -63.89
C THR A 468 -30.91 11.35 -63.98
N PRO A 469 -31.67 10.99 -62.91
CA PRO A 469 -32.25 11.89 -61.87
C PRO A 469 -32.57 11.17 -60.51
N PRO A 470 -33.59 11.54 -59.69
CA PRO A 470 -34.00 12.86 -59.14
C PRO A 470 -33.98 12.91 -57.59
N ASN A 471 -34.18 14.14 -57.07
CA ASN A 471 -34.62 14.49 -55.72
C ASN A 471 -35.87 13.72 -55.28
N ASP A 472 -35.98 13.45 -53.97
CA ASP A 472 -37.21 13.67 -53.21
C ASP A 472 -36.92 13.94 -51.72
N ASN A 473 -37.59 14.97 -51.21
CA ASN A 473 -37.71 15.32 -49.79
C ASN A 473 -38.88 14.51 -49.20
N GLU A 474 -38.73 13.92 -48.02
CA GLU A 474 -39.87 13.74 -47.11
C GLU A 474 -39.44 13.55 -45.65
N SER A 475 -40.07 14.36 -44.79
CA SER A 475 -40.09 14.27 -43.33
C SER A 475 -41.15 13.27 -42.86
N ILE A 476 -40.92 12.50 -41.78
CA ILE A 476 -41.95 12.03 -40.84
C ILE A 476 -41.31 11.52 -39.52
N ILE A 477 -42.06 11.72 -38.44
CA ILE A 477 -41.77 11.46 -37.03
C ILE A 477 -42.23 10.04 -36.63
N VAL A 478 -41.68 9.56 -35.51
CA VAL A 478 -42.16 8.55 -34.53
C VAL A 478 -41.73 7.09 -34.79
N SER A 479 -40.99 6.54 -33.82
CA SER A 479 -41.35 5.33 -33.05
C SER A 479 -40.14 4.45 -32.70
N SER A 480 -39.95 4.30 -31.40
CA SER A 480 -39.27 3.21 -30.71
C SER A 480 -39.45 1.82 -31.33
N SER A 481 -38.36 1.07 -31.46
CA SER A 481 -38.32 -0.34 -31.04
C SER A 481 -36.89 -0.85 -30.89
N SER A 482 -36.74 -1.58 -29.79
CA SER A 482 -35.72 -2.56 -29.43
C SER A 482 -34.97 -3.24 -30.57
N LEU A 483 -33.64 -3.25 -30.48
CA LEU A 483 -32.84 -4.40 -30.91
C LEU A 483 -31.58 -4.51 -30.04
N THR A 484 -31.65 -5.50 -29.17
CA THR A 484 -30.54 -6.20 -28.53
C THR A 484 -29.57 -6.74 -29.58
N ASN A 485 -28.26 -6.49 -29.43
CA ASN A 485 -27.18 -7.47 -29.61
C ASN A 485 -25.81 -6.78 -29.59
N GLY A 486 -24.84 -7.39 -28.90
CA GLY A 486 -23.42 -7.09 -29.09
C GLY A 486 -22.56 -6.87 -27.84
N SER A 487 -22.91 -7.44 -26.68
CA SER A 487 -21.96 -7.50 -25.55
C SER A 487 -20.91 -8.59 -25.78
N GLY A 488 -19.78 -8.22 -26.39
CA GLY A 488 -18.55 -9.01 -26.39
C GLY A 488 -17.93 -8.99 -24.99
N GLY A 489 -18.40 -9.90 -24.13
CA GLY A 489 -17.80 -10.15 -22.82
C GLY A 489 -16.57 -11.04 -22.94
N MET A 490 -15.37 -10.47 -22.73
CA MET A 490 -14.20 -11.24 -22.33
C MET A 490 -14.42 -11.76 -20.90
N ALA A 491 -15.02 -12.94 -20.80
CA ALA A 491 -15.01 -13.72 -19.58
C ALA A 491 -13.65 -14.44 -19.49
N LEU A 492 -12.80 -13.98 -18.56
CA LEU A 492 -11.68 -14.77 -18.09
C LEU A 492 -12.25 -15.92 -17.24
N SER A 493 -12.48 -17.04 -17.90
CA SER A 493 -12.73 -18.34 -17.29
C SER A 493 -11.51 -18.74 -16.48
N TRP A 494 -11.57 -18.56 -15.15
CA TRP A 494 -10.70 -19.26 -14.24
C TRP A 494 -11.25 -20.67 -14.08
N GLY A 495 -10.57 -21.61 -14.74
CA GLY A 495 -10.90 -23.03 -14.72
C GLY A 495 -10.96 -23.56 -13.29
N SER A 496 -12.15 -24.00 -12.90
CA SER A 496 -12.41 -24.91 -11.81
C SER A 496 -11.83 -26.29 -12.14
N SER A 497 -10.52 -26.45 -11.94
CA SER A 497 -9.91 -27.78 -11.82
C SER A 497 -9.85 -28.16 -10.34
N LEU A 498 -10.85 -28.96 -9.97
CA LEU A 498 -10.92 -29.75 -8.75
C LEU A 498 -9.55 -30.35 -8.40
N TRP A 499 -8.96 -29.91 -7.30
CA TRP A 499 -8.02 -30.73 -6.55
C TRP A 499 -8.82 -31.77 -5.77
N LYS A 500 -8.95 -32.96 -6.34
CA LYS A 500 -9.39 -34.16 -5.62
C LYS A 500 -8.24 -34.58 -4.70
N MET A 501 -8.10 -33.92 -3.54
CA MET A 501 -7.21 -34.43 -2.49
C MET A 501 -7.82 -35.72 -1.96
N LYS A 502 -7.11 -36.81 -2.23
CA LYS A 502 -7.36 -38.13 -1.65
C LYS A 502 -7.12 -38.01 -0.14
N ASN A 503 -8.16 -38.27 0.65
CA ASN A 503 -8.04 -38.43 2.09
C ASN A 503 -7.25 -39.71 2.35
N ASP A 504 -5.93 -39.59 2.52
CA ASP A 504 -5.15 -40.61 3.20
C ASP A 504 -5.23 -40.29 4.69
N GLU A 505 -6.03 -41.08 5.42
CA GLU A 505 -6.05 -41.09 6.88
C GLU A 505 -4.64 -41.39 7.40
N PRO A 506 -4.11 -40.62 8.36
CA PRO A 506 -2.86 -40.99 9.02
C PRO A 506 -3.14 -42.25 9.84
N LYS A 507 -2.43 -43.34 9.51
CA LYS A 507 -2.33 -44.50 10.39
C LYS A 507 -1.63 -44.05 11.67
N ASP A 508 -2.36 -44.08 12.78
CA ASP A 508 -1.84 -43.90 14.12
C ASP A 508 -0.82 -45.00 14.42
N ASN A 509 0.46 -44.71 14.20
CA ASN A 509 1.54 -45.50 14.77
C ASN A 509 1.76 -45.01 16.20
N PHE A 510 1.11 -45.68 17.15
CA PHE A 510 1.45 -45.60 18.57
C PHE A 510 2.92 -45.98 18.74
N TYR A 511 3.75 -44.99 19.05
CA TYR A 511 5.10 -45.19 19.55
C TYR A 511 4.97 -45.69 21.00
N GLN A 512 5.01 -47.02 21.19
CA GLN A 512 5.19 -47.58 22.53
C GLN A 512 6.64 -47.35 22.96
N ASP A 513 6.82 -46.58 24.03
CA ASP A 513 8.09 -46.43 24.72
C ASP A 513 8.37 -47.72 25.53
N PRO A 514 9.41 -48.51 25.19
CA PRO A 514 9.70 -49.76 25.89
C PRO A 514 10.35 -49.57 27.27
N ASN A 515 10.56 -48.35 27.76
CA ASN A 515 11.28 -48.10 29.03
C ASN A 515 10.41 -47.64 30.21
N LEU A 516 9.08 -47.67 30.12
CA LEU A 516 8.22 -47.52 31.30
C LEU A 516 8.06 -48.86 32.02
N GLY A 517 9.01 -49.11 32.91
CA GLY A 517 8.96 -50.16 33.92
C GLY A 517 7.67 -50.07 34.73
N THR A 518 6.97 -51.19 34.79
CA THR A 518 5.76 -51.41 35.59
C THR A 518 6.18 -51.86 36.97
N ASP A 519 6.01 -50.99 37.96
CA ASP A 519 5.84 -51.39 39.36
C ASP A 519 4.39 -51.05 39.76
N CYS A 520 3.59 -52.11 39.92
CA CYS A 520 2.32 -52.15 40.65
C CYS A 520 2.25 -53.46 41.41
#